data_AF-A0A0C3F2C5-F1
#
_entry.id   AF-A0A0C3F2C5-F1
#
_cell.length_a   1.000
_cell.length_b   1.000
_cell.length_c   1.000
_cell.angle_alpha   90.00
_cell.angle_beta   90.00
_cell.angle_gamma   90.00
#
_symmetry.space_group_name_H-M   'P 1'
#
loop_
_entity.id
_entity.type
_entity.pdbx_description
1 polymer ?
#
loop_
_entity_poly.entity_id
_entity_poly.type
_entity_poly.pdbx_seq_one_letter_code
_entity_poly.pdbx_strand_id
1 'polypeptide(L)' 'KFFPRYDSPYTVIDAHPKTSNYTLELPNSLNIFPTFHSSELKPHFTNDCSLFPLHKMAKP' A
#
# COMPACT_ATOMS: atom_id res chain seq x y z
N LYS A 1 19.72 -6.03 10.17
CA LYS A 1 18.75 -5.01 10.67
C LYS A 1 17.61 -4.95 9.68
N PHE A 2 16.38 -5.23 10.08
CA PHE A 2 15.22 -5.17 9.19
C PHE A 2 14.73 -3.72 9.10
N PHE A 3 14.50 -3.26 7.87
CA PHE A 3 13.88 -1.97 7.61
C PHE A 3 12.42 -2.23 7.23
N PRO A 4 11.46 -1.43 7.73
CA PRO A 4 10.08 -1.54 7.31
C PRO A 4 10.00 -1.34 5.79
N ARG A 5 9.46 -2.35 5.11
CA ARG A 5 9.16 -2.31 3.68
C ARG A 5 7.65 -2.23 3.53
N TYR A 6 7.21 -1.38 2.63
CA TYR A 6 5.81 -1.29 2.25
C TYR A 6 5.57 -2.34 1.18
N ASP A 7 4.60 -3.21 1.43
CA ASP A 7 4.14 -4.17 0.45
C ASP A 7 3.15 -3.50 -0.51
N SER A 8 2.89 -4.19 -1.63
CA SER A 8 2.07 -3.83 -2.79
C SER A 8 0.94 -2.79 -2.56
N PRO A 9 0.53 -2.05 -3.60
CA PRO A 9 -0.63 -1.17 -3.49
C PRO A 9 -1.88 -1.97 -3.11
N TYR A 10 -2.47 -1.61 -1.97
CA TYR A 10 -3.76 -2.14 -1.53
C TYR A 10 -4.84 -1.07 -1.69
N THR A 11 -6.05 -1.52 -2.02
CA THR A 11 -7.22 -0.64 -2.11
C THR A 11 -7.75 -0.35 -0.71
N VAL A 12 -8.11 0.91 -0.43
CA VAL A 12 -8.79 1.26 0.82
C VAL A 12 -10.28 0.98 0.64
N ILE A 13 -10.85 0.09 1.46
CA ILE A 13 -12.29 -0.24 1.45
C ILE A 13 -13.09 0.61 2.41
N ASP A 14 -12.46 1.09 3.48
CA ASP A 14 -13.11 1.92 4.49
C ASP A 14 -12.11 2.89 5.11
N ALA A 15 -12.56 4.10 5.43
CA ALA A 15 -11.72 5.18 5.90
C ALA A 15 -12.34 5.87 7.12
N HIS A 16 -11.58 5.87 8.22
CA HIS A 16 -11.91 6.54 9.47
C HIS A 16 -10.93 7.68 9.74
N PRO A 17 -11.00 8.79 8.98
CA PRO A 17 -10.03 9.89 9.11
C PRO A 17 -10.02 10.53 10.50
N LYS A 18 -11.14 10.48 11.24
CA LYS A 18 -11.23 10.99 12.62
C LYS A 18 -10.24 10.31 13.57
N THR A 19 -9.99 9.02 13.37
CA THR A 19 -9.06 8.23 14.18
C THR A 19 -7.81 7.84 13.39
N SER A 20 -7.67 8.37 12.17
CA SER A 20 -6.58 8.05 11.25
C SER A 20 -6.44 6.55 10.96
N ASN A 21 -7.55 5.80 10.95
CA ASN A 21 -7.56 4.37 10.64
C ASN A 21 -8.15 4.11 9.26
N TYR A 22 -7.57 3.17 8.54
CA TYR A 22 -7.99 2.79 7.20
C TYR A 22 -8.03 1.27 7.07
N THR A 23 -9.08 0.77 6.46
CA THR A 23 -9.25 -0.67 6.19
C THR A 23 -8.86 -0.94 4.76
N LEU A 24 -7.98 -1.92 4.55
CA LEU A 24 -7.46 -2.32 3.25
C LEU A 24 -8.12 -3.59 2.74
N GLU A 25 -8.26 -3.70 1.42
CA GLU A 25 -8.59 -4.95 0.74
C GLU A 25 -7.35 -5.84 0.70
N LEU A 26 -7.25 -6.75 1.67
CA LEU A 26 -6.21 -7.76 1.70
C LEU A 26 -6.73 -9.07 1.08
N PRO A 27 -5.89 -9.83 0.35
CA PRO A 27 -6.27 -11.17 -0.06
C PRO A 27 -6.54 -12.04 1.18
N ASN A 28 -7.61 -12.86 1.11
CA ASN A 28 -8.06 -13.74 2.21
C ASN A 28 -7.01 -14.70 2.77
N SER A 29 -5.85 -14.83 2.12
CA SER A 29 -4.73 -15.67 2.56
C SER A 29 -3.90 -15.05 3.69
N LEU A 30 -4.02 -13.74 3.93
CA LEU A 30 -3.30 -13.04 4.98
C LEU A 30 -4.12 -13.09 6.27
N ASN A 31 -3.71 -13.93 7.23
CA ASN A 31 -4.31 -14.01 8.57
C ASN A 31 -3.95 -12.77 9.41
N ILE A 32 -4.27 -11.58 8.90
CA ILE A 32 -3.90 -10.27 9.44
C ILE A 32 -5.15 -9.40 9.46
N PHE A 33 -5.26 -8.55 10.47
CA PHE A 33 -6.34 -7.57 10.54
C PHE A 33 -6.17 -6.50 9.46
N PRO A 34 -7.20 -6.23 8.64
CA PRO A 34 -7.06 -5.34 7.48
C PRO A 34 -7.06 -3.85 7.83
N THR A 35 -7.25 -3.48 9.10
CA THR A 35 -7.29 -2.07 9.52
C THR A 35 -5.94 -1.63 10.05
N PHE A 36 -5.42 -0.54 9.49
CA PHE A 36 -4.12 0.03 9.82
C PHE A 36 -4.24 1.51 10.14
N HIS A 37 -3.34 2.01 10.99
CA HIS A 37 -3.22 3.44 11.25
C HIS A 37 -2.46 4.13 10.11
N SER A 38 -2.78 5.39 9.84
CA SER A 38 -2.18 6.21 8.78
C SER A 38 -0.64 6.24 8.79
N SER A 39 -0.02 6.12 9.98
CA SER A 39 1.44 6.10 10.13
C SER A 39 2.11 4.86 9.54
N GLU A 40 1.35 3.77 9.36
CA GLU A 40 1.83 2.51 8.78
C GLU A 40 1.55 2.44 7.27
N LEU A 41 0.80 3.39 6.73
CA LEU A 41 0.41 3.45 5.33
C LEU A 41 1.21 4.51 4.58
N LYS A 42 1.37 4.29 3.27
CA LYS A 42 1.86 5.30 2.34
C LYS A 42 0.96 5.37 1.12
N PRO A 43 0.65 6.58 0.61
CA PRO A 43 -0.05 6.71 -0.65
C PRO A 43 0.80 6.12 -1.77
N HIS A 44 0.20 5.25 -2.56
CA HIS A 44 0.83 4.70 -3.75
C HIS A 44 0.62 5.66 -4.92
N PHE A 45 1.73 6.15 -5.48
CA PHE A 45 1.72 6.93 -6.72
C PHE A 45 2.20 6.03 -7.85
N THR A 46 1.42 5.94 -8.93
CA THR A 46 1.82 5.21 -10.12
C THR A 46 3.10 5.83 -10.70
N ASN A 47 4.04 4.98 -11.14
CA ASN A 47 5.27 5.47 -11.72
C ASN A 47 4.98 6.22 -13.02
N ASP A 48 5.35 7.49 -13.08
CA ASP A 48 5.30 8.27 -14.31
C ASP A 48 6.36 7.74 -15.29
N CYS A 49 5.86 7.06 -16.33
CA CYS A 49 6.71 6.43 -17.33
C CYS A 49 7.40 7.44 -18.26
N SER A 50 6.93 8.69 -18.30
CA SER A 50 7.56 9.75 -19.11
C SER A 50 8.83 10.28 -18.44
N LEU A 51 8.82 10.40 -17.11
CA LEU A 51 9.93 10.88 -16.31
C LEU A 51 10.90 9.77 -15.90
N PHE A 52 10.38 8.56 -15.66
CA PHE A 52 11.18 7.43 -15.17
C PHE A 52 10.94 6.16 -16.00
N PRO A 53 11.40 6.13 -17.26
CA PRO A 53 11.21 4.99 -18.16
C PRO A 53 11.90 3.70 -17.66
N LEU A 54 12.96 3.83 -16.86
CA LEU A 54 13.72 2.70 -16.29
C LEU A 54 13.09 2.11 -15.01
N HIS A 55 12.08 2.76 -14.42
CA HIS A 55 11.38 2.25 -13.23
C HIS A 55 10.25 1.27 -13.57
N LYS A 56 10.11 0.87 -14.84
CA LYS A 56 9.21 -0.23 -15.20
C LYS A 56 9.80 -1.56 -14.74
N MET A 57 9.08 -2.27 -13.88
CA MET A 57 9.36 -3.69 -13.68
C MET A 57 9.20 -4.41 -15.01
N ALA A 58 10.20 -5.20 -15.40
CA ALA A 58 10.06 -6.12 -16.52
C ALA A 58 8.86 -7.03 -16.22
N LYS A 59 7.86 -7.06 -17.11
CA LYS A 59 6.80 -8.06 -17.01
C LYS A 59 7.45 -9.44 -17.23
N PRO A 60 7.09 -10.45 -16.42
CA PRO A 60 7.52 -11.83 -16.65
C PRO A 60 7.01 -12.36 -17.99
#